data_AF-A0A965BYS7-F1
#
_entry.id   AF-A0A965BYS7-F1
#
_cell.length_a   1.000
_cell.length_b   1.000
_cell.length_c   1.000
_cell.angle_alpha   90.00
_cell.angle_beta   90.00
_cell.angle_gamma   90.00
#
_symmetry.space_group_name_H-M   'P 1'
#
loop_
_entity.id
_entity.type
_entity.pdbx_description
1 polymer ?
#
loop_
_entity_poly.entity_id
_entity_poly.type
_entity_poly.pdbx_seq_one_letter_code
_entity_poly.pdbx_strand_id
1 'polypeptide(L)'
;MLNKADLLGGIDSVERRSPDAVAVSALTGEGLPALRAAIDARLSAQLVVLDVALPPEDGAAIAWLHAHGEVLERQDSEDQVRLKVRLSPMDRARFESRGQK
;
A
#
# COMPACT_ATOMS: atom_id res chain seq x y z
N MET A 1 8.07 2.28 15.16
CA MET A 1 9.41 2.82 14.87
C MET A 1 9.90 3.52 16.11
N LEU A 2 11.10 3.18 16.58
CA LEU A 2 11.76 3.86 17.70
C LEU A 2 13.04 4.49 17.18
N ASN A 3 13.18 5.80 17.34
CA ASN A 3 14.35 6.56 16.91
C ASN A 3 15.25 6.83 18.12
N LYS A 4 16.55 7.00 17.89
CA LYS A 4 17.63 7.21 18.89
C LYS A 4 18.04 5.96 19.68
N ALA A 5 18.13 4.81 18.99
CA ALA A 5 18.59 3.56 19.60
C ALA A 5 20.03 3.65 20.16
N ASP A 6 20.85 4.58 19.66
CA ASP A 6 22.20 4.89 20.14
C ASP A 6 22.20 5.35 21.61
N LEU A 7 21.19 6.10 22.03
CA LEU A 7 21.04 6.55 23.42
C LEU A 7 20.44 5.49 24.34
N LEU A 8 19.98 4.36 23.79
CA LEU A 8 19.33 3.26 24.52
C LEU A 8 20.20 2.00 24.61
N GLY A 9 21.48 2.08 24.22
CA GLY A 9 22.41 0.96 24.28
C GLY A 9 22.44 0.10 23.00
N GLY A 10 22.08 0.66 21.85
CA GLY A 10 22.18 0.01 20.54
C GLY A 10 20.88 -0.63 20.04
N ILE A 11 20.88 -1.11 18.79
CA ILE A 11 19.69 -1.70 18.13
C ILE A 11 19.25 -2.98 18.85
N ASP A 12 20.19 -3.86 19.21
CA ASP A 12 19.93 -5.15 19.88
C ASP A 12 19.22 -5.01 21.25
N SER A 13 19.45 -3.91 21.96
CA SER A 13 18.80 -3.67 23.26
C SER A 13 17.36 -3.16 23.09
N VAL A 14 17.08 -2.43 22.01
CA VAL A 14 15.73 -1.97 21.66
C VAL A 14 14.89 -3.11 21.08
N GLU A 15 15.44 -3.92 20.18
CA GLU A 15 14.74 -5.07 19.60
C GLU A 15 14.35 -6.13 20.65
N ARG A 16 15.18 -6.35 21.67
CA ARG A 16 14.82 -7.23 22.81
C ARG A 16 13.71 -6.68 23.69
N ARG A 17 13.56 -5.34 23.77
CA ARG A 17 12.52 -4.69 24.59
C ARG A 17 11.20 -4.54 23.85
N SER A 18 11.27 -4.35 22.54
CA SER A 18 10.11 -4.13 21.67
C SER A 18 10.34 -4.85 20.34
N PRO A 19 10.13 -6.18 20.29
CA PRO A 19 10.43 -7.00 19.10
C PRO A 19 9.64 -6.60 17.84
N ASP A 20 8.50 -5.92 17.99
CA ASP A 20 7.70 -5.41 16.87
C ASP A 20 8.15 -4.02 16.37
N ALA A 21 9.11 -3.39 17.05
CA ALA A 21 9.57 -2.05 16.72
C ALA A 21 10.85 -2.10 15.89
N VAL A 22 10.79 -1.53 14.68
CA VAL A 22 12.02 -1.23 13.93
C VAL A 22 12.76 -0.08 14.64
N ALA A 23 13.91 -0.40 15.21
CA ALA A 23 14.83 0.54 15.83
C ALA A 23 15.74 1.16 14.77
N VAL A 24 15.88 2.49 14.78
CA VAL A 24 16.78 3.19 13.86
C VAL A 24 17.60 4.25 14.57
N SER A 25 18.80 4.50 14.05
CA SER A 25 19.63 5.64 14.38
C SER A 25 19.69 6.60 13.21
N ALA A 26 19.02 7.75 13.34
CA ALA A 26 19.06 8.80 12.31
C ALA A 26 20.44 9.49 12.20
N LEU A 27 21.32 9.33 13.20
CA LEU A 27 22.65 9.95 13.24
C LEU A 27 23.71 9.10 12.53
N THR A 28 23.64 7.77 12.68
CA THR A 28 24.61 6.84 12.07
C THR A 28 24.09 6.19 10.78
N GLY A 29 22.79 6.30 10.49
CA GLY A 29 22.15 5.63 9.36
C GLY A 29 21.88 4.13 9.59
N GLU A 30 22.19 3.63 10.80
CA GLU A 30 22.01 2.24 11.17
C GLU A 30 20.51 1.92 11.37
N GLY A 31 20.06 0.79 10.85
CA GLY A 31 18.65 0.39 10.85
C GLY A 31 17.80 1.02 9.72
N LEU A 32 18.31 1.98 8.94
CA LEU A 32 17.58 2.56 7.80
C LEU A 32 17.29 1.54 6.67
N PRO A 33 18.22 0.65 6.26
CA PRO A 33 17.92 -0.37 5.26
C PRO A 33 16.84 -1.36 5.72
N ALA A 34 16.87 -1.77 7.00
CA ALA A 34 15.86 -2.64 7.59
C ALA A 34 14.49 -1.93 7.68
N LEU A 35 14.47 -0.64 8.03
CA LEU A 35 13.26 0.19 7.99
C LEU A 35 12.70 0.30 6.57
N ARG A 36 13.58 0.49 5.57
CA ARG A 36 13.16 0.56 4.17
C ARG A 36 12.52 -0.75 3.72
N ALA A 37 13.18 -1.88 3.99
CA ALA A 37 12.65 -3.20 3.68
C ALA A 37 11.31 -3.49 4.40
N ALA A 38 11.17 -3.09 5.67
CA ALA A 38 9.94 -3.26 6.43
C ALA A 38 8.80 -2.38 5.90
N ILE A 39 9.10 -1.15 5.46
CA ILE A 39 8.13 -0.27 4.79
C ILE A 39 7.73 -0.86 3.44
N ASP A 40 8.69 -1.29 2.63
CA ASP A 40 8.43 -1.88 1.31
C ASP A 40 7.62 -3.18 1.43
N ALA A 41 7.94 -4.03 2.43
CA ALA A 41 7.18 -5.24 2.73
C ALA A 41 5.76 -4.93 3.23
N ARG A 42 5.59 -3.92 4.10
CA ARG A 42 4.27 -3.48 4.58
C ARG A 42 3.43 -2.90 3.45
N LEU A 43 4.02 -2.11 2.56
CA LEU A 43 3.33 -1.52 1.42
C LEU A 43 2.93 -2.61 0.41
N SER A 44 3.82 -3.57 0.14
CA SER A 44 3.57 -4.68 -0.79
C SER A 44 2.56 -5.70 -0.26
N ALA A 45 2.61 -6.01 1.05
CA ALA A 45 1.70 -6.97 1.69
C ALA A 45 0.24 -6.51 1.78
N GLN A 46 -0.05 -5.27 1.40
CA GLN A 46 -1.37 -4.65 1.54
C GLN A 46 -2.08 -4.45 0.19
N LEU A 47 -1.48 -4.84 -0.93
CA LEU A 47 -2.16 -4.76 -2.23
C LEU A 47 -3.34 -5.74 -2.25
N VAL A 48 -4.53 -5.21 -2.54
CA VAL A 48 -5.77 -5.96 -2.61
C VAL A 48 -6.25 -6.05 -4.06
N VAL A 49 -6.74 -7.22 -4.45
CA VAL A 49 -7.37 -7.42 -5.75
C VAL A 49 -8.88 -7.22 -5.60
N LEU A 50 -9.46 -6.40 -6.47
CA LEU A 50 -10.87 -6.04 -6.50
C LEU A 50 -11.44 -6.35 -7.87
N ASP A 51 -12.62 -6.94 -7.90
CA ASP A 51 -13.43 -7.08 -9.09
C ASP A 51 -14.47 -5.96 -9.11
N VAL A 52 -14.36 -5.05 -10.07
CA VAL A 52 -15.20 -3.85 -10.20
C VAL A 52 -16.03 -3.97 -11.48
N ALA A 53 -17.35 -3.84 -11.36
CA ALA A 53 -18.26 -3.70 -12.50
C ALA A 53 -18.65 -2.22 -12.63
N LEU A 54 -18.38 -1.63 -13.79
CA LEU A 54 -18.67 -0.23 -14.10
C LEU A 54 -19.55 -0.14 -15.35
N PRO A 55 -20.47 0.82 -15.42
CA PRO A 55 -21.14 1.15 -16.67
C PRO A 55 -20.11 1.59 -17.73
N PRO A 56 -20.25 1.23 -19.01
CA PRO A 56 -19.32 1.65 -20.06
C PRO A 56 -19.20 3.18 -20.20
N GLU A 57 -20.26 3.91 -19.86
CA GLU A 57 -20.29 5.37 -19.83
C GLU A 57 -19.43 6.00 -18.72
N ASP A 58 -19.08 5.25 -17.67
CA ASP A 58 -18.21 5.73 -16.58
C ASP A 58 -16.72 5.59 -16.95
N GLY A 59 -16.35 6.22 -18.07
CA GLY A 59 -14.97 6.28 -18.53
C GLY A 59 -14.03 6.95 -17.53
N ALA A 60 -14.55 7.79 -16.63
CA ALA A 60 -13.78 8.44 -15.58
C ALA A 60 -13.32 7.45 -14.51
N ALA A 61 -14.20 6.56 -14.05
CA ALA A 61 -13.83 5.49 -13.11
C ALA A 61 -12.87 4.49 -13.76
N ILE A 62 -13.11 4.09 -15.00
CA ILE A 62 -12.23 3.19 -15.76
C ILE A 62 -10.82 3.78 -15.89
N ALA A 63 -10.71 5.04 -16.34
CA ALA A 63 -9.42 5.71 -16.48
C ALA A 63 -8.70 5.87 -15.14
N TRP A 64 -9.44 6.14 -14.06
CA TRP A 64 -8.86 6.25 -12.72
C TRP A 64 -8.25 4.93 -12.26
N LEU A 65 -8.94 3.80 -12.46
CA LEU A 65 -8.44 2.47 -12.13
C LEU A 65 -7.20 2.10 -12.93
N HIS A 66 -7.13 2.49 -14.20
CA HIS A 66 -5.92 2.36 -15.02
C HIS A 66 -4.75 3.23 -14.53
N ALA A 67 -5.03 4.39 -13.93
CA ALA A 67 -3.99 5.32 -13.48
C ALA A 67 -3.47 5.03 -12.06
N HIS A 68 -4.30 4.45 -11.19
CA HIS A 68 -3.98 4.25 -9.76
C HIS A 68 -3.91 2.78 -9.35
N GLY A 69 -4.18 1.86 -10.28
CA GLY A 69 -4.14 0.42 -10.05
C GLY A 69 -3.51 -0.34 -11.20
N GLU A 70 -3.20 -1.60 -10.93
CA GLU A 70 -2.72 -2.54 -11.93
C GLU A 70 -3.91 -3.41 -12.40
N VAL A 71 -4.33 -3.23 -13.66
CA VAL A 71 -5.41 -4.03 -14.24
C VAL A 71 -4.87 -5.41 -14.59
N LEU A 72 -5.39 -6.43 -13.91
CA LEU A 72 -5.04 -7.84 -14.10
C LEU A 72 -5.90 -8.47 -15.20
N GLU A 73 -7.16 -8.08 -15.26
CA GLU A 73 -8.13 -8.60 -16.22
C GLU A 73 -9.16 -7.53 -16.57
N ARG A 74 -9.63 -7.56 -17.82
CA ARG A 74 -10.70 -6.70 -18.33
C ARG A 74 -11.65 -7.52 -19.19
N GLN A 75 -12.94 -7.38 -18.92
CA GLN A 75 -14.01 -7.95 -19.73
C GLN A 75 -15.03 -6.85 -20.03
N ASP A 76 -15.16 -6.49 -21.30
CA ASP A 76 -16.16 -5.54 -21.75
C ASP A 76 -17.42 -6.30 -22.23
N SER A 77 -18.59 -5.78 -21.91
CA SER A 77 -19.90 -6.25 -22.37
C SER A 77 -20.76 -5.04 -22.73
N GLU A 78 -21.88 -5.24 -23.43
CA GLU A 78 -22.74 -4.14 -23.87
C GLU A 78 -23.27 -3.31 -22.69
N ASP A 79 -23.55 -3.95 -21.55
CA ASP A 79 -24.14 -3.31 -20.38
C ASP A 79 -23.12 -2.92 -19.29
N GLN A 80 -21.91 -3.48 -19.30
CA GLN A 80 -20.93 -3.29 -18.22
C GLN A 80 -19.49 -3.62 -18.64
N VAL A 81 -18.55 -2.92 -18.00
CA VAL A 81 -17.11 -3.20 -18.03
C VAL A 81 -16.70 -3.79 -16.69
N ARG A 82 -16.20 -5.03 -16.69
CA ARG A 82 -15.63 -5.68 -15.51
C ARG A 82 -14.12 -5.57 -15.53
N LEU A 83 -13.55 -5.02 -14.46
CA LEU A 83 -12.12 -4.88 -14.26
C LEU A 83 -11.72 -5.62 -13.00
N LYS A 84 -10.72 -6.49 -13.14
CA LYS A 84 -9.99 -7.05 -12.01
C LYS A 84 -8.75 -6.21 -11.80
N VAL A 85 -8.72 -5.40 -10.75
CA VAL A 85 -7.63 -4.46 -10.50
C VAL A 85 -6.94 -4.76 -9.18
N ARG A 86 -5.63 -4.58 -9.13
CA ARG A 86 -4.86 -4.60 -7.89
C ARG A 86 -4.62 -3.16 -7.44
N LEU A 87 -5.01 -2.85 -6.21
CA LEU A 87 -4.91 -1.51 -5.62
C LEU A 87 -4.22 -1.56 -4.26
N SER A 88 -3.59 -0.45 -3.88
CA SER A 88 -3.22 -0.21 -2.49
C SER A 88 -4.48 -0.01 -1.63
N PRO A 89 -4.47 -0.24 -0.30
CA PRO A 89 -5.64 0.01 0.54
C PRO A 89 -6.06 1.49 0.51
N MET A 90 -5.08 2.39 0.38
CA MET A 90 -5.33 3.83 0.30
C MET A 90 -6.07 4.17 -0.99
N ASP A 91 -5.65 3.62 -2.13
CA ASP A 91 -6.30 3.88 -3.41
C ASP A 91 -7.65 3.18 -3.50
N ARG A 92 -7.81 2.00 -2.90
CA ARG A 92 -9.13 1.39 -2.69
C ARG A 92 -10.08 2.33 -1.93
N ALA A 93 -9.66 2.86 -0.78
CA ALA A 93 -10.49 3.77 0.01
C ALA A 93 -10.85 5.05 -0.78
N ARG A 94 -9.90 5.58 -1.57
CA ARG A 94 -10.16 6.70 -2.49
C ARG A 94 -11.19 6.34 -3.55
N PHE A 95 -11.08 5.17 -4.17
CA PHE A 95 -12.02 4.69 -5.18
C PHE A 95 -13.43 4.54 -4.61
N GLU A 96 -13.57 3.91 -3.44
CA GLU A 96 -14.85 3.75 -2.74
C GLU A 96 -15.50 5.11 -2.40
N SER A 97 -14.70 6.09 -1.96
CA SER A 97 -15.21 7.45 -1.66
C SER A 97 -15.69 8.22 -2.90
N ARG A 98 -15.23 7.85 -4.11
CA ARG A 98 -15.68 8.46 -5.37
C ARG A 98 -17.04 7.95 -5.81
N GLY A 99 -17.32 6.66 -5.59
CA GLY A 99 -18.59 6.03 -5.98
C GLY A 99 -19.76 6.32 -5.03
N GLN A 100 -19.53 7.00 -3.91
CA GLN A 100 -20.55 7.33 -2.91
C GLN A 100 -21.14 8.75 -3.06
N LYS A 101 -20.96 9.37 -4.22
CA LYS A 101 -21.38 10.74 -4.54
C LYS A 101 -22.26 10.75 -5.79
#